data_AF-A0A842HR91-F1
#
_entry.id   AF-A0A842HR91-F1
#
_cell.length_a   1.000
_cell.length_b   1.000
_cell.length_c   1.000
_cell.angle_alpha   90.00
_cell.angle_beta   90.00
_cell.angle_gamma   90.00
#
_symmetry.space_group_name_H-M   'P 1'
#
loop_
_entity.id
_entity.type
_entity.pdbx_description
1 polymer ?
#
loop_
_entity_poly.entity_id
_entity_poly.type
_entity_poly.pdbx_seq_one_letter_code
_entity_poly.pdbx_strand_id
1 'polypeptide(L)'
;MRTFALCFLLLTSLSACGLRPLYGGASSPARAALGSVEVGEIPGRAGYLMRGALEQRLGAAGSTPPRYRLEVELDDQITGFGVRADNAVTRERRTLRARFQLVAADRGTVLLDATAGADAGVDVVSSEYATIAAEDSALENLTQQVADQIVARIALYATRTADEPGEGQAPGAASEGP
;
A
#
# COMPACT_ATOMS: atom_id res chain seq x y z
N MET A 1 48.77 -0.98 17.88
CA MET A 1 48.20 -2.32 17.61
C MET A 1 46.85 -2.52 18.29
N ARG A 2 46.73 -2.52 19.63
CA ARG A 2 45.44 -2.75 20.35
C ARG A 2 44.29 -1.80 19.92
N THR A 3 44.59 -0.52 19.63
CA THR A 3 43.62 0.46 19.13
C THR A 3 43.08 0.15 17.73
N PHE A 4 43.89 -0.41 16.83
CA PHE A 4 43.47 -0.79 15.48
C PHE A 4 42.45 -1.95 15.50
N ALA A 5 42.63 -2.91 16.42
CA ALA A 5 41.68 -4.02 16.60
C ALA A 5 40.30 -3.53 17.06
N LEU A 6 40.23 -2.47 17.89
CA LEU A 6 38.97 -1.90 18.36
C LEU A 6 38.17 -1.24 17.23
N CYS A 7 38.83 -0.49 16.35
CA CYS A 7 38.19 0.12 15.18
C CYS A 7 37.66 -0.92 14.19
N PHE A 8 38.40 -2.01 13.96
CA PHE A 8 37.95 -3.07 13.05
C PHE A 8 36.68 -3.77 13.55
N LEU A 9 36.58 -4.00 14.87
CA LEU A 9 35.40 -4.62 15.51
C LEU A 9 34.17 -3.68 15.53
N LEU A 10 34.39 -2.36 15.57
CA LEU A 10 33.31 -1.38 15.36
C LEU A 10 32.79 -1.41 13.91
N LEU A 11 33.68 -1.49 12.91
CA LEU A 11 33.29 -1.50 11.49
C LEU A 11 32.45 -2.72 11.11
N THR A 12 32.76 -3.90 11.63
CA THR A 12 31.97 -5.12 11.36
C THR A 12 30.56 -5.06 11.97
N SER A 13 30.39 -4.29 13.05
CA SER A 13 29.09 -4.15 13.73
C SER A 13 28.06 -3.37 12.89
N LEU A 14 28.48 -2.55 11.93
CA LEU A 14 27.56 -1.83 11.02
C LEU A 14 26.89 -2.76 10.01
N SER A 15 27.54 -3.84 9.59
CA SER A 15 26.98 -4.80 8.63
C SER A 15 25.94 -5.75 9.23
N ALA A 16 25.82 -5.79 10.57
CA ALA A 16 24.86 -6.64 11.27
C ALA A 16 23.39 -6.17 11.15
N CYS A 17 23.14 -4.96 10.64
CA CYS A 17 21.80 -4.41 10.49
C CYS A 17 20.92 -5.09 9.44
N GLY A 18 21.46 -5.98 8.58
CA GLY A 18 20.70 -6.92 7.74
C GLY A 18 19.73 -6.34 6.70
N LEU A 19 19.64 -5.01 6.56
CA LEU A 19 18.71 -4.32 5.67
C LEU A 19 18.97 -4.66 4.19
N ARG A 20 18.11 -5.52 3.63
CA ARG A 20 18.00 -5.73 2.17
C ARG A 20 17.07 -4.68 1.57
N PRO A 21 17.47 -3.97 0.49
CA PRO A 21 16.61 -3.01 -0.18
C PRO A 21 15.49 -3.73 -0.96
N LEU A 22 14.24 -3.57 -0.53
CA LEU A 22 13.05 -4.20 -1.12
C LEU A 22 12.96 -3.97 -2.65
N TYR A 23 13.25 -2.73 -3.08
CA TYR A 23 13.24 -2.31 -4.48
C TYR A 23 14.65 -2.31 -5.14
N GLY A 24 15.69 -2.82 -4.47
CA GLY A 24 17.06 -2.77 -4.97
C GLY A 24 17.39 -3.92 -5.92
N GLY A 25 18.08 -3.61 -7.02
CA GLY A 25 18.55 -4.59 -8.01
C GLY A 25 17.56 -4.85 -9.15
N ALA A 26 18.09 -5.00 -10.38
CA ALA A 26 17.30 -5.21 -11.59
C ALA A 26 16.50 -6.53 -11.58
N SER A 27 16.92 -7.50 -10.76
CA SER A 27 16.30 -8.82 -10.60
C SER A 27 15.51 -8.99 -9.29
N SER A 28 15.13 -7.91 -8.59
CA SER A 28 14.31 -8.03 -7.36
C SER A 28 12.97 -8.71 -7.68
N PRO A 29 12.59 -9.80 -6.98
CA PRO A 29 11.32 -10.49 -7.20
C PRO A 29 10.11 -9.59 -6.91
N ALA A 30 10.24 -8.63 -5.99
CA ALA A 30 9.21 -7.63 -5.75
C ALA A 30 8.98 -6.74 -6.98
N ARG A 31 10.05 -6.31 -7.67
CA ARG A 31 9.92 -5.51 -8.91
C ARG A 31 9.22 -6.31 -10.01
N ALA A 32 9.61 -7.57 -10.21
CA ALA A 32 8.98 -8.44 -11.22
C ALA A 32 7.49 -8.71 -10.91
N ALA A 33 7.14 -8.93 -9.64
CA ALA A 33 5.74 -9.14 -9.24
C ALA A 33 4.90 -7.87 -9.44
N LEU A 34 5.36 -6.72 -8.96
CA LEU A 34 4.65 -5.43 -9.07
C LEU A 34 4.39 -5.03 -10.53
N GLY A 35 5.35 -5.24 -11.43
CA GLY A 35 5.19 -4.97 -12.87
C GLY A 35 4.22 -5.91 -13.61
N SER A 36 3.62 -6.88 -12.91
CA SER A 36 2.60 -7.82 -13.42
C SER A 36 1.25 -7.69 -12.71
N VAL A 37 1.04 -6.60 -11.95
CA VAL A 37 -0.24 -6.27 -11.29
C VAL A 37 -1.04 -5.30 -12.16
N GLU A 38 -2.25 -5.71 -12.55
CA GLU A 38 -3.26 -4.86 -13.19
C GLU A 38 -4.18 -4.26 -12.12
N VAL A 39 -4.40 -2.94 -12.13
CA VAL A 39 -5.34 -2.29 -11.21
C VAL A 39 -6.75 -2.36 -11.78
N GLY A 40 -7.72 -2.83 -11.00
CA GLY A 40 -9.13 -2.83 -11.36
C GLY A 40 -9.73 -1.42 -11.45
N GLU A 41 -10.98 -1.35 -11.90
CA GLU A 41 -11.73 -0.09 -11.84
C GLU A 41 -12.10 0.23 -10.39
N ILE A 42 -11.90 1.48 -9.98
CA ILE A 42 -12.26 1.98 -8.64
C ILE A 42 -13.18 3.19 -8.87
N PRO A 43 -14.43 3.18 -8.37
CA PRO A 43 -15.41 4.22 -8.69
C PRO A 43 -15.14 5.56 -7.97
N GLY A 44 -15.66 6.64 -8.55
CA GLY A 44 -15.65 7.99 -7.96
C GLY A 44 -14.31 8.73 -8.07
N ARG A 45 -14.26 9.96 -7.53
CA ARG A 45 -13.08 10.83 -7.56
C ARG A 45 -11.88 10.21 -6.82
N ALA A 46 -12.12 9.68 -5.61
CA ALA A 46 -11.10 8.97 -4.83
C ALA A 46 -10.57 7.74 -5.59
N GLY A 47 -11.45 7.01 -6.28
CA GLY A 47 -11.07 5.87 -7.12
C GLY A 47 -10.17 6.26 -8.30
N TYR A 48 -10.50 7.33 -9.02
CA TYR A 48 -9.65 7.86 -10.10
C TYR A 48 -8.25 8.24 -9.59
N LEU A 49 -8.18 9.00 -8.48
CA LEU A 49 -6.91 9.40 -7.86
C LEU A 49 -6.10 8.17 -7.42
N MET A 50 -6.75 7.19 -6.78
CA MET A 50 -6.13 5.95 -6.31
C MET A 50 -5.60 5.11 -7.45
N ARG A 51 -6.37 4.95 -8.53
CA ARG A 51 -5.96 4.17 -9.70
C ARG A 51 -4.71 4.78 -10.33
N GLY A 52 -4.69 6.10 -10.56
CA GLY A 52 -3.51 6.79 -11.08
C GLY A 52 -2.29 6.71 -10.14
N ALA A 53 -2.50 6.84 -8.83
CA ALA A 53 -1.44 6.71 -7.84
C ALA A 53 -0.82 5.29 -7.77
N LEU A 54 -1.65 4.25 -7.96
CA LEU A 54 -1.21 2.85 -8.05
C LEU A 54 -0.53 2.56 -9.39
N GLU A 55 -1.14 2.94 -10.51
CA GLU A 55 -0.58 2.79 -11.87
C GLU A 55 0.82 3.42 -11.98
N GLN A 56 1.02 4.62 -11.43
CA GLN A 56 2.32 5.30 -11.42
C GLN A 56 3.40 4.50 -10.67
N ARG A 57 3.04 3.88 -9.53
CA ARG A 57 3.97 3.11 -8.67
C ARG A 57 4.25 1.72 -9.24
N LEU A 58 3.23 1.04 -9.74
CA LEU A 58 3.34 -0.29 -10.34
C LEU A 58 4.04 -0.22 -11.71
N GLY A 59 3.71 0.77 -12.54
CA GLY A 59 4.36 0.99 -13.84
C GLY A 59 5.86 1.31 -13.72
N ALA A 60 6.30 1.94 -12.62
CA ALA A 60 7.71 2.17 -12.33
C ALA A 60 8.51 0.86 -12.08
N ALA A 61 7.84 -0.27 -11.88
CA ALA A 61 8.46 -1.58 -11.77
C ALA A 61 8.77 -2.24 -13.15
N GLY A 62 8.18 -1.71 -14.23
CA GLY A 62 8.32 -2.22 -15.60
C GLY A 62 7.00 -2.81 -16.14
N SER A 63 6.91 -2.98 -17.46
CA SER A 63 5.71 -3.53 -18.12
C SER A 63 5.90 -5.03 -18.40
N THR A 64 5.13 -5.86 -17.72
CA THR A 64 5.05 -7.32 -17.90
C THR A 64 3.59 -7.70 -18.14
N PRO A 65 3.26 -8.76 -18.91
CA PRO A 65 1.88 -9.23 -19.02
C PRO A 65 1.23 -9.44 -17.64
N PRO A 66 0.01 -8.95 -17.40
CA PRO A 66 -0.59 -8.99 -16.08
C PRO A 66 -0.87 -10.44 -15.65
N ARG A 67 -0.45 -10.76 -14.42
CA ARG A 67 -0.65 -12.06 -13.76
C ARG A 67 -1.52 -11.95 -12.52
N TYR A 68 -1.63 -10.75 -11.97
CA TYR A 68 -2.42 -10.46 -10.79
C TYR A 68 -3.36 -9.29 -11.08
N ARG A 69 -4.58 -9.36 -10.54
CA ARG A 69 -5.55 -8.26 -10.51
C ARG A 69 -5.56 -7.68 -9.10
N LEU A 70 -5.44 -6.37 -8.97
CA LEU A 70 -5.59 -5.64 -7.72
C LEU A 70 -6.98 -5.02 -7.70
N GLU A 71 -7.84 -5.54 -6.83
CA GLU A 71 -9.18 -5.02 -6.59
C GLU A 71 -9.12 -4.15 -5.33
N VAL A 72 -9.73 -2.95 -5.37
CA VAL A 72 -9.67 -1.96 -4.28
C VAL A 72 -11.05 -1.38 -4.05
N GLU A 73 -11.53 -1.48 -2.81
CA GLU A 73 -12.74 -0.87 -2.31
C GLU A 73 -12.36 0.29 -1.39
N LEU A 74 -12.82 1.51 -1.71
CA LEU A 74 -12.51 2.73 -0.98
C LEU A 74 -13.70 3.19 -0.14
N ASP A 75 -13.41 3.57 1.10
CA ASP A 75 -14.31 4.26 2.02
C ASP A 75 -13.66 5.61 2.41
N ASP A 76 -14.26 6.71 1.97
CA ASP A 76 -13.80 8.08 2.16
C ASP A 76 -14.84 8.84 2.98
N GLN A 77 -14.45 9.26 4.18
CA GLN A 77 -15.34 9.81 5.20
C GLN A 77 -14.80 11.14 5.73
N ILE A 78 -15.63 12.19 5.67
CA ILE A 78 -15.35 13.48 6.31
C ILE A 78 -16.19 13.58 7.59
N THR A 79 -15.56 13.96 8.69
CA THR A 79 -16.18 14.06 10.02
C THR A 79 -15.82 15.37 10.70
N GLY A 80 -16.82 16.12 11.16
CA GLY A 80 -16.61 17.39 11.87
C GLY A 80 -16.01 17.21 13.26
N PHE A 81 -15.00 18.01 13.60
CA PHE A 81 -14.26 17.98 14.87
C PHE A 81 -14.06 19.37 15.48
N GLY A 82 -14.53 19.54 16.72
CA GLY A 82 -14.41 20.81 17.44
C GLY A 82 -15.58 21.72 17.15
N VAL A 83 -16.56 21.67 18.05
CA VAL A 83 -17.75 22.52 18.06
C VAL A 83 -17.43 23.72 18.94
N ARG A 84 -17.38 24.93 18.38
CA ARG A 84 -17.31 26.18 19.16
C ARG A 84 -18.63 26.37 19.92
N ALA A 85 -18.64 27.19 20.97
CA ALA A 85 -19.82 27.43 21.81
C ALA A 85 -21.06 28.03 21.09
N ASP A 86 -20.90 28.43 19.81
CA ASP A 86 -21.93 28.90 18.88
C ASP A 86 -22.40 27.81 17.88
N ASN A 87 -21.97 26.55 18.07
CA ASN A 87 -22.13 25.40 17.18
C ASN A 87 -21.35 25.43 15.85
N ALA A 88 -20.39 26.35 15.65
CA ALA A 88 -19.54 26.33 14.47
C ALA A 88 -18.48 25.20 14.55
N VAL A 89 -18.33 24.41 13.48
CA VAL A 89 -17.26 23.42 13.33
C VAL A 89 -15.96 24.13 12.96
N THR A 90 -14.92 23.98 13.77
CA THR A 90 -13.61 24.67 13.56
C THR A 90 -12.58 23.82 12.82
N ARG A 91 -12.79 22.50 12.74
CA ARG A 91 -11.89 21.55 12.12
C ARG A 91 -12.68 20.34 11.63
N GLU A 92 -12.16 19.65 10.64
CA GLU A 92 -12.70 18.37 10.19
C GLU A 92 -11.59 17.34 10.14
N ARG A 93 -11.96 16.07 10.13
CA ARG A 93 -11.06 14.96 9.84
C ARG A 93 -11.61 14.18 8.67
N ARG A 94 -10.85 14.15 7.57
CA ARG A 94 -11.05 13.24 6.46
C ARG A 94 -10.31 11.95 6.76
N THR A 95 -10.95 10.81 6.54
CA THR A 95 -10.37 9.47 6.73
C THR A 95 -10.58 8.70 5.44
N LEU A 96 -9.49 8.22 4.84
CA LEU A 96 -9.52 7.35 3.66
C LEU A 96 -9.11 5.94 4.08
N ARG A 97 -10.01 4.99 3.88
CA ARG A 97 -9.80 3.55 4.09
C ARG A 97 -9.82 2.87 2.72
N ALA A 98 -8.94 1.90 2.53
CA ALA A 98 -8.88 1.08 1.34
C ALA A 98 -8.80 -0.39 1.77
N ARG A 99 -9.85 -1.17 1.50
CA ARG A 99 -9.73 -2.63 1.50
C ARG A 99 -9.24 -3.03 0.12
N PHE A 100 -8.28 -3.94 0.04
CA PHE A 100 -7.73 -4.37 -1.24
C PHE A 100 -7.45 -5.86 -1.26
N GLN A 101 -7.64 -6.46 -2.43
CA GLN A 101 -7.41 -7.86 -2.69
C GLN A 101 -6.47 -8.03 -3.89
N LEU A 102 -5.44 -8.85 -3.73
CA LEU A 102 -4.58 -9.29 -4.82
C LEU A 102 -5.08 -10.66 -5.30
N VAL A 103 -5.59 -10.73 -6.52
CA VAL A 103 -6.21 -11.92 -7.10
C VAL A 103 -5.32 -12.50 -8.19
N ALA A 104 -5.08 -13.80 -8.19
CA ALA A 104 -4.34 -14.49 -9.25
C ALA A 104 -5.20 -14.64 -10.52
N ALA A 105 -4.73 -14.13 -11.66
CA ALA A 105 -5.51 -14.09 -12.90
C ALA A 105 -5.71 -15.47 -13.56
N ASP A 106 -4.94 -16.48 -13.16
CA ASP A 106 -5.04 -17.86 -13.66
C ASP A 106 -6.19 -18.66 -13.02
N ARG A 107 -6.48 -18.39 -11.74
CA ARG A 107 -7.40 -19.19 -10.91
C ARG A 107 -8.48 -18.40 -10.18
N GLY A 108 -8.44 -17.07 -10.20
CA GLY A 108 -9.34 -16.22 -9.39
C GLY A 108 -9.09 -16.34 -7.88
N THR A 109 -7.96 -16.91 -7.46
CA THR A 109 -7.64 -17.10 -6.04
C THR A 109 -7.17 -15.79 -5.42
N VAL A 110 -7.78 -15.40 -4.30
CA VAL A 110 -7.30 -14.27 -3.48
C VAL A 110 -6.01 -14.68 -2.78
N LEU A 111 -4.90 -14.01 -3.11
CA LEU A 111 -3.56 -14.22 -2.57
C LEU A 111 -3.27 -13.38 -1.33
N LEU A 112 -3.89 -12.20 -1.26
CA LEU A 112 -3.77 -11.24 -0.17
C LEU A 112 -5.10 -10.48 -0.05
N ASP A 113 -5.68 -10.42 1.14
CA ASP A 113 -6.76 -9.49 1.51
C ASP A 113 -6.24 -8.67 2.70
N ALA A 114 -6.30 -7.34 2.59
CA ALA A 114 -5.79 -6.43 3.60
C ALA A 114 -6.48 -5.06 3.54
N THR A 115 -6.28 -4.27 4.59
CA THR A 115 -6.74 -2.89 4.67
C THR A 115 -5.56 -1.95 4.84
N ALA A 116 -5.56 -0.87 4.07
CA ALA A 116 -4.69 0.30 4.22
C ALA A 116 -5.56 1.52 4.58
N GLY A 117 -4.95 2.57 5.13
CA GLY A 117 -5.70 3.77 5.46
C GLY A 117 -4.87 4.88 6.06
N ALA A 118 -5.41 6.09 6.00
CA ALA A 118 -4.83 7.30 6.57
C ALA A 118 -5.94 8.30 6.94
N ASP A 119 -5.63 9.24 7.82
CA ASP A 119 -6.52 10.35 8.17
C ASP A 119 -5.77 11.69 8.17
N ALA A 120 -6.48 12.76 7.83
CA ALA A 120 -5.96 14.11 7.71
C ALA A 120 -6.94 15.11 8.36
N GLY A 121 -6.38 16.06 9.11
CA GLY A 121 -7.14 17.20 9.62
C GLY A 121 -7.26 18.29 8.56
N VAL A 122 -8.47 18.82 8.38
CA VAL A 122 -8.78 19.97 7.53
C VAL A 122 -9.23 21.11 8.44
N ASP A 123 -8.65 22.30 8.30
CA ASP A 123 -9.03 23.45 9.12
C ASP A 123 -10.15 24.24 8.42
N VAL A 124 -11.30 24.42 9.08
CA VAL A 124 -12.46 25.10 8.49
C VAL A 124 -12.27 26.61 8.64
N VAL A 125 -12.17 27.31 7.51
CA VAL A 125 -11.93 28.75 7.44
C VAL A 125 -13.17 29.50 6.96
N SER A 126 -13.20 30.82 7.12
CA SER A 126 -14.35 31.67 6.76
C SER A 126 -14.68 31.73 5.27
N SER A 127 -13.85 31.14 4.40
CA SER A 127 -14.10 30.98 2.98
C SER A 127 -14.43 29.54 2.66
N GLU A 128 -15.67 29.29 2.24
CA GLU A 128 -16.16 27.98 1.78
C GLU A 128 -15.27 27.37 0.69
N TYR A 129 -14.86 28.18 -0.30
CA TYR A 129 -13.91 27.75 -1.34
C TYR A 129 -12.57 27.27 -0.79
N ALA A 130 -12.02 27.96 0.23
CA ALA A 130 -10.75 27.57 0.83
C ALA A 130 -10.87 26.26 1.64
N THR A 131 -12.03 26.00 2.26
CA THR A 131 -12.33 24.72 2.91
C THR A 131 -12.40 23.59 1.87
N ILE A 132 -13.18 23.76 0.78
CA ILE A 132 -13.27 22.77 -0.31
C ILE A 132 -11.89 22.48 -0.93
N ALA A 133 -11.08 23.51 -1.17
CA ALA A 133 -9.72 23.35 -1.70
C ALA A 133 -8.80 22.58 -0.73
N ALA A 134 -8.98 22.76 0.58
CA ALA A 134 -8.25 22.02 1.61
C ALA A 134 -8.74 20.56 1.74
N GLU A 135 -10.04 20.30 1.59
CA GLU A 135 -10.61 18.95 1.52
C GLU A 135 -10.09 18.15 0.32
N ASP A 136 -10.05 18.76 -0.87
CA ASP A 136 -9.51 18.14 -2.09
C ASP A 136 -8.01 17.88 -1.96
N SER A 137 -7.26 18.86 -1.44
CA SER A 137 -5.83 18.69 -1.12
C SER A 137 -5.60 17.56 -0.10
N ALA A 138 -6.49 17.40 0.88
CA ALA A 138 -6.43 16.31 1.84
C ALA A 138 -6.69 14.96 1.15
N LEU A 139 -7.69 14.86 0.26
CA LEU A 139 -7.97 13.63 -0.49
C LEU A 139 -6.77 13.20 -1.36
N GLU A 140 -6.16 14.13 -2.10
CA GLU A 140 -4.98 13.84 -2.92
C GLU A 140 -3.82 13.30 -2.06
N ASN A 141 -3.50 13.96 -0.96
CA ASN A 141 -2.42 13.54 -0.05
C ASN A 141 -2.72 12.18 0.62
N LEU A 142 -3.95 11.96 1.10
CA LEU A 142 -4.39 10.68 1.67
C LEU A 142 -4.29 9.55 0.65
N THR A 143 -4.69 9.81 -0.60
CA THR A 143 -4.59 8.85 -1.70
C THR A 143 -3.13 8.41 -1.91
N GLN A 144 -2.18 9.35 -1.95
CA GLN A 144 -0.75 9.01 -2.11
C GLN A 144 -0.27 8.11 -0.96
N GLN A 145 -0.56 8.49 0.29
CA GLN A 145 -0.15 7.73 1.48
C GLN A 145 -0.72 6.30 1.48
N VAL A 146 -2.01 6.14 1.14
CA VAL A 146 -2.67 4.84 1.10
C VAL A 146 -2.16 3.99 -0.07
N ALA A 147 -1.89 4.58 -1.25
CA ALA A 147 -1.26 3.89 -2.37
C ALA A 147 0.15 3.36 -2.02
N ASP A 148 0.96 4.14 -1.30
CA ASP A 148 2.27 3.72 -0.81
C ASP A 148 2.17 2.53 0.17
N GLN A 149 1.18 2.54 1.07
CA GLN A 149 0.92 1.41 1.98
C GLN A 149 0.54 0.13 1.22
N ILE A 150 -0.36 0.23 0.22
CA ILE A 150 -0.81 -0.90 -0.61
C ILE A 150 0.38 -1.51 -1.37
N VAL A 151 1.15 -0.68 -2.09
CA VAL A 151 2.31 -1.14 -2.88
C VAL A 151 3.37 -1.76 -1.98
N ALA A 152 3.65 -1.17 -0.82
CA ALA A 152 4.57 -1.77 0.15
C ALA A 152 4.08 -3.14 0.65
N ARG A 153 2.76 -3.32 0.88
CA ARG A 153 2.19 -4.60 1.32
C ARG A 153 2.31 -5.69 0.25
N ILE A 154 2.04 -5.34 -1.01
CA ILE A 154 2.18 -6.25 -2.17
C ILE A 154 3.67 -6.61 -2.37
N ALA A 155 4.56 -5.63 -2.29
CA ALA A 155 6.01 -5.85 -2.41
C ALA A 155 6.55 -6.81 -1.33
N LEU A 156 6.13 -6.63 -0.07
CA LEU A 156 6.49 -7.51 1.03
C LEU A 156 5.93 -8.93 0.87
N TYR A 157 4.70 -9.06 0.37
CA TYR A 157 4.10 -10.36 0.04
C TYR A 157 4.93 -11.07 -1.04
N ALA A 158 5.23 -10.38 -2.15
CA ALA A 158 6.02 -10.91 -3.25
C ALA A 158 7.44 -11.34 -2.84
N THR A 159 8.11 -10.59 -1.96
CA THR A 159 9.41 -11.00 -1.41
C THR A 159 9.30 -12.25 -0.55
N ARG A 160 8.29 -12.34 0.34
CA ARG A 160 8.10 -13.54 1.18
C ARG A 160 7.87 -14.79 0.35
N THR A 161 6.95 -14.72 -0.63
CA THR A 161 6.62 -15.86 -1.50
C THR A 161 7.76 -16.24 -2.44
N ALA A 162 8.73 -15.33 -2.70
CA ALA A 162 9.92 -15.65 -3.48
C ALA A 162 11.03 -16.33 -2.64
N ASP A 163 11.09 -16.06 -1.34
CA ASP A 163 12.00 -16.73 -0.39
C ASP A 163 11.46 -18.11 0.07
N GLU A 164 10.22 -18.49 -0.28
CA GLU A 164 9.61 -19.82 -0.07
C GLU A 164 9.57 -20.66 -1.37
N PRO A 165 10.69 -21.26 -1.81
CA PRO A 165 10.71 -22.14 -2.98
C PRO A 165 10.07 -23.51 -2.67
N GLY A 166 8.74 -23.57 -2.62
CA GLY A 166 7.99 -24.79 -2.92
C GLY A 166 7.13 -25.45 -1.83
N GLU A 167 6.35 -24.69 -1.04
CA GLU A 167 5.33 -25.31 -0.18
C GLU A 167 3.98 -24.56 -0.22
N GLY A 168 3.13 -24.93 -1.18
CA GLY A 168 1.83 -24.27 -1.42
C GLY A 168 0.82 -25.03 -2.29
N GLN A 169 1.03 -26.34 -2.52
CA GLN A 169 0.09 -27.21 -3.22
C GLN A 169 -0.08 -28.52 -2.43
N ALA A 170 -0.71 -28.42 -1.27
CA ALA A 170 -1.15 -29.57 -0.47
C ALA A 170 -2.68 -29.64 -0.45
N PRO A 171 -3.33 -30.48 -1.28
CA PRO A 171 -4.74 -30.79 -1.13
C PRO A 171 -4.92 -31.83 -0.02
N GLY A 172 -5.35 -31.38 1.17
CA GLY A 172 -5.92 -32.25 2.21
C GLY A 172 -7.38 -31.87 2.47
N ALA A 173 -8.30 -32.78 2.78
CA ALA A 173 -8.24 -34.25 2.75
C ALA A 173 -9.67 -34.83 2.87
N ALA A 174 -9.89 -36.07 2.42
CA ALA A 174 -11.07 -36.94 2.70
C ALA A 174 -12.46 -36.41 2.21
N SER A 175 -13.47 -37.20 1.80
CA SER A 175 -13.73 -38.65 1.75
C SER A 175 -14.66 -38.97 0.52
N GLU A 176 -15.39 -40.08 0.29
CA GLU A 176 -15.65 -41.33 1.03
C GLU A 176 -16.17 -42.45 0.08
N GLY A 177 -15.67 -43.69 0.22
CA GLY A 177 -16.39 -44.95 -0.10
C GLY A 177 -16.71 -45.31 -1.56
N PRO A 178 -17.16 -46.56 -1.83
CA PRO A 178 -17.56 -47.60 -0.88
C PRO A 178 -16.58 -48.80 -0.76
#